data_AF-A0A5C6WVB4-F1
#
_entry.id   AF-A0A5C6WVB4-F1
#
_cell.length_a   1.000
_cell.length_b   1.000
_cell.length_c   1.000
_cell.angle_alpha   90.00
_cell.angle_beta   90.00
_cell.angle_gamma   90.00
#
_symmetry.space_group_name_H-M   'P 1'
#
loop_
_entity.id
_entity.type
_entity.pdbx_description
1 polymer ?
#
loop_
_entity_poly.entity_id
_entity_poly.type
_entity_poly.pdbx_seq_one_letter_code
_entity_poly.pdbx_strand_id
1 'polypeptide(L)'
;SSIALAQAKYSLLLNEAGGIIDDLVTYRLADDHFLVVANAGNRFAAATALTERAVGFEVAVTDESDDYALIAVQGPVSRAILEATAGLTDFATPLDELKYYRETAAIGRTGYTGEDGFELYIHVGAAAALWAALTVAGEPLGLVPAGLACRDTLRLEAGMPLYGHELNLGTFPVQAGLGRVVALSKEGDFVGR
;
A
#
# COMPACT_ATOMS: atom_id res chain seq x y z
N SER A 1 16.82 2.22 -6.61
CA SER A 1 16.75 0.76 -6.80
C SER A 1 15.51 0.40 -7.61
N SER A 2 15.63 -0.60 -8.50
CA SER A 2 14.49 -1.30 -9.10
C SER A 2 13.73 -2.10 -8.02
N ILE A 3 12.46 -2.38 -8.29
CA ILE A 3 11.59 -3.19 -7.42
C ILE A 3 11.84 -4.67 -7.78
N ALA A 4 12.26 -5.48 -6.81
CA ALA A 4 12.41 -6.92 -7.01
C ALA A 4 11.04 -7.61 -7.16
N LEU A 5 11.00 -8.84 -7.66
CA LEU A 5 9.75 -9.62 -7.66
C LEU A 5 9.22 -9.78 -6.22
N ALA A 6 7.90 -9.70 -6.05
CA ALA A 6 7.18 -9.69 -4.78
C ALA A 6 7.57 -8.55 -3.83
N GLN A 7 8.26 -7.50 -4.32
CA GLN A 7 8.60 -6.32 -3.54
C GLN A 7 7.58 -5.21 -3.74
N ALA A 8 7.27 -4.53 -2.64
CA ALA A 8 6.64 -3.22 -2.64
C ALA A 8 7.64 -2.08 -2.51
N LYS A 9 7.22 -0.90 -2.95
CA LYS A 9 7.94 0.34 -2.70
C LYS A 9 6.97 1.50 -2.51
N TYR A 10 7.20 2.26 -1.45
CA TYR A 10 6.60 3.58 -1.26
C TYR A 10 7.19 4.59 -2.26
N SER A 11 6.34 5.35 -2.92
CA SER A 11 6.71 6.31 -3.96
C SER A 11 5.74 7.48 -4.02
N LEU A 12 6.10 8.51 -4.78
CA LEU A 12 5.27 9.69 -5.00
C LEU A 12 4.90 9.77 -6.49
N LEU A 13 3.64 10.07 -6.76
CA LEU A 13 3.15 10.43 -8.08
C LEU A 13 3.16 11.96 -8.18
N LEU A 14 4.02 12.51 -9.01
CA LEU A 14 4.16 13.96 -9.17
C LEU A 14 3.47 14.46 -10.43
N ASN A 15 3.11 15.74 -10.46
CA ASN A 15 2.77 16.48 -11.68
C ASN A 15 4.05 17.06 -12.33
N GLU A 16 3.92 17.66 -13.52
CA GLU A 16 5.04 18.25 -14.27
C GLU A 16 5.81 19.34 -13.51
N ALA A 17 5.16 20.01 -12.55
CA ALA A 17 5.79 21.03 -11.71
C ALA A 17 6.43 20.45 -10.43
N GLY A 18 6.43 19.13 -10.25
CA GLY A 18 6.96 18.44 -9.06
C GLY A 18 6.01 18.43 -7.86
N GLY A 19 4.80 18.95 -8.00
CA GLY A 19 3.75 18.89 -6.98
C GLY A 19 3.20 17.47 -6.82
N ILE A 20 2.86 17.08 -5.58
CA ILE A 20 2.46 15.70 -5.27
C ILE A 20 0.98 15.51 -5.63
N ILE A 21 0.70 14.63 -6.60
CA ILE A 21 -0.65 14.17 -6.96
C ILE A 21 -1.14 13.13 -5.94
N ASP A 22 -0.26 12.20 -5.57
CA ASP A 22 -0.54 11.19 -4.56
C ASP A 22 0.76 10.57 -4.03
N ASP A 23 0.69 9.91 -2.89
CA ASP A 23 1.68 8.94 -2.47
C ASP A 23 1.14 7.51 -2.60
N LEU A 24 2.00 6.60 -3.09
CA LEU A 24 1.59 5.30 -3.59
C LEU A 24 2.46 4.18 -3.01
N VAL A 25 1.87 3.00 -2.85
CA VAL A 25 2.63 1.74 -2.70
C VAL A 25 2.52 0.95 -4.00
N THR A 26 3.66 0.64 -4.61
CA THR A 26 3.72 -0.17 -5.84
C THR A 26 4.34 -1.53 -5.55
N TYR A 27 3.61 -2.61 -5.82
CA TYR A 27 4.08 -3.99 -5.79
C TYR A 27 4.47 -4.47 -7.18
N ARG A 28 5.56 -5.22 -7.29
CA ARG A 28 5.89 -6.00 -8.49
C ARG A 28 5.46 -7.45 -8.29
N LEU A 29 4.35 -7.84 -8.91
CA LEU A 29 3.73 -9.16 -8.76
C LEU A 29 4.28 -10.19 -9.74
N ALA A 30 4.66 -9.73 -10.94
CA ALA A 30 5.33 -10.53 -11.97
C ALA A 30 6.37 -9.67 -12.70
N ASP A 31 6.98 -10.21 -13.76
CA ASP A 31 7.91 -9.43 -14.58
C ASP A 31 7.21 -8.27 -15.31
N ASP A 32 5.96 -8.45 -15.69
CA ASP A 32 5.10 -7.56 -16.47
C ASP A 32 3.82 -7.12 -15.71
N HIS A 33 3.68 -7.51 -14.43
CA HIS A 33 2.49 -7.22 -13.64
C HIS A 33 2.83 -6.47 -12.36
N PHE A 34 2.20 -5.31 -12.18
CA PHE A 34 2.38 -4.43 -11.03
C PHE A 34 1.02 -4.06 -10.44
N LEU A 35 0.95 -4.02 -9.11
CA LEU A 35 -0.19 -3.47 -8.38
C LEU A 35 0.19 -2.12 -7.80
N VAL A 36 -0.62 -1.09 -8.07
CA VAL A 36 -0.43 0.26 -7.52
C VAL A 36 -1.59 0.55 -6.57
N VAL A 37 -1.24 0.83 -5.32
CA VAL A 37 -2.19 1.16 -4.25
C VAL A 37 -2.13 2.66 -4.01
N ALA A 38 -3.23 3.34 -4.33
CA ALA A 38 -3.41 4.78 -4.20
C ALA A 38 -4.28 5.14 -2.98
N ASN A 39 -4.24 6.40 -2.57
CA ASN A 39 -5.17 6.88 -1.54
C ASN A 39 -6.59 6.94 -2.10
N ALA A 40 -7.58 6.56 -1.29
CA ALA A 40 -8.99 6.51 -1.72
C ALA A 40 -9.48 7.85 -2.30
N GLY A 41 -9.12 8.98 -1.67
CA GLY A 41 -9.48 10.32 -2.13
C GLY A 41 -8.84 10.72 -3.47
N ASN A 42 -7.75 10.06 -3.84
CA ASN A 42 -6.97 10.37 -5.04
C ASN A 42 -7.08 9.29 -6.13
N ARG A 43 -7.91 8.25 -5.94
CA ARG A 43 -8.14 7.15 -6.89
C ARG A 43 -8.19 7.63 -8.35
N PHE A 44 -9.10 8.57 -8.65
CA PHE A 44 -9.28 9.06 -10.02
C PHE A 44 -8.09 9.88 -10.53
N ALA A 45 -7.48 10.70 -9.68
CA ALA A 45 -6.32 11.50 -10.06
C ALA A 45 -5.11 10.61 -10.37
N ALA A 46 -4.86 9.60 -9.53
CA ALA A 46 -3.81 8.62 -9.73
C ALA A 46 -4.06 7.77 -10.99
N ALA A 47 -5.27 7.22 -11.15
CA ALA A 47 -5.62 6.39 -12.31
C ALA A 47 -5.53 7.18 -13.62
N THR A 48 -6.00 8.43 -13.64
CA THR A 48 -5.91 9.31 -14.83
C THR A 48 -4.45 9.56 -15.18
N ALA A 49 -3.64 10.00 -14.22
CA ALA A 49 -2.23 10.31 -14.46
C ALA A 49 -1.43 9.06 -14.92
N LEU A 50 -1.70 7.87 -14.36
CA LEU A 50 -1.07 6.64 -14.81
C LEU A 50 -1.50 6.25 -16.23
N THR A 51 -2.79 6.37 -16.54
CA THR A 51 -3.34 6.04 -17.87
C THR A 51 -2.79 6.96 -18.96
N GLU A 52 -2.74 8.27 -18.70
CA GLU A 52 -2.17 9.24 -19.65
C GLU A 52 -0.68 8.98 -19.90
N ARG A 53 0.07 8.60 -18.85
CA ARG A 53 1.51 8.32 -18.95
C ARG A 53 1.84 6.95 -19.53
N ALA A 54 0.86 6.06 -19.64
CA ALA A 54 1.01 4.78 -20.31
C ALA A 54 1.04 4.91 -21.84
N VAL A 55 0.63 6.06 -22.40
CA VAL A 55 0.66 6.30 -23.85
C VAL A 55 2.09 6.17 -24.38
N GLY A 56 2.27 5.31 -25.38
CA GLY A 56 3.57 5.02 -25.98
C GLY A 56 4.34 3.87 -25.32
N PHE A 57 3.78 3.25 -24.29
CA PHE A 57 4.30 2.01 -23.69
C PHE A 57 3.38 0.82 -24.03
N GLU A 58 3.96 -0.37 -24.15
CA GLU A 58 3.21 -1.63 -24.27
C GLU A 58 2.71 -2.07 -22.89
N VAL A 59 1.76 -1.32 -22.32
CA VAL A 59 1.21 -1.58 -20.99
C VAL A 59 -0.28 -1.20 -20.94
N ALA A 60 -1.04 -1.94 -20.14
CA ALA A 60 -2.42 -1.60 -19.81
C ALA A 60 -2.49 -1.11 -18.36
N VAL A 61 -3.27 -0.06 -18.13
CA VAL A 61 -3.61 0.43 -16.79
C VAL A 61 -5.09 0.14 -16.58
N THR A 62 -5.44 -0.55 -15.50
CA THR A 62 -6.83 -0.88 -15.15
C THR A 62 -7.07 -0.51 -13.70
N ASP A 63 -8.15 0.22 -13.45
CA ASP A 63 -8.59 0.56 -12.09
C ASP A 63 -9.55 -0.54 -11.59
N GLU A 64 -9.02 -1.44 -10.77
CA GLU A 64 -9.76 -2.55 -10.15
C GLU A 64 -10.23 -2.21 -8.72
N SER A 65 -10.25 -0.93 -8.33
CA SER A 65 -10.56 -0.55 -6.93
C SER A 65 -11.94 -0.99 -6.45
N ASP A 66 -12.90 -1.20 -7.37
CA ASP A 66 -14.25 -1.69 -7.02
C ASP A 66 -14.32 -3.22 -6.89
N ASP A 67 -13.33 -3.94 -7.44
CA ASP A 67 -13.28 -5.40 -7.44
C ASP A 67 -12.60 -5.95 -6.19
N TYR A 68 -11.77 -5.14 -5.52
CA TYR A 68 -10.97 -5.55 -4.36
C TYR A 68 -11.28 -4.74 -3.10
N ALA A 69 -11.19 -5.43 -1.97
CA ALA A 69 -11.13 -4.86 -0.64
C ALA A 69 -9.71 -5.03 -0.05
N LEU A 70 -9.35 -4.12 0.85
CA LEU A 70 -8.11 -4.20 1.63
C LEU A 70 -8.48 -4.25 3.12
N ILE A 71 -7.99 -5.27 3.82
CA ILE A 71 -8.10 -5.37 5.29
C ILE A 71 -6.69 -5.29 5.88
N ALA A 72 -6.47 -4.30 6.74
CA ALA A 72 -5.21 -4.13 7.46
C ALA A 72 -5.31 -4.75 8.86
N VAL A 73 -4.42 -5.71 9.16
CA VAL A 73 -4.26 -6.30 10.50
C VAL A 73 -2.92 -5.83 11.04
N GLN A 74 -2.96 -4.94 12.03
CA GLN A 74 -1.80 -4.16 12.47
C GLN A 74 -1.57 -4.36 13.97
N GLY A 75 -0.31 -4.33 14.38
CA GLY A 75 0.12 -4.54 15.76
C GLY A 75 1.00 -5.79 15.94
N PRO A 76 1.62 -5.94 17.11
CA PRO A 76 2.66 -6.95 17.38
C PRO A 76 2.17 -8.40 17.31
N VAL A 77 0.86 -8.63 17.43
CA VAL A 77 0.23 -9.96 17.35
C VAL A 77 -0.40 -10.26 15.98
N SER A 78 -0.29 -9.33 15.02
CA SER A 78 -0.92 -9.44 13.69
C SER A 78 -0.59 -10.75 12.98
N ARG A 79 0.68 -11.17 12.98
CA ARG A 79 1.11 -12.46 12.39
C ARG A 79 0.36 -13.64 13.01
N ALA A 80 0.33 -13.72 14.35
CA ALA A 80 -0.32 -14.82 15.06
C ALA A 80 -1.82 -14.90 14.77
N ILE A 81 -2.47 -13.74 14.57
CA ILE A 81 -3.88 -13.67 14.17
C ILE A 81 -4.07 -14.24 12.75
N LEU A 82 -3.21 -13.85 11.80
CA LEU A 82 -3.26 -14.38 10.43
C LEU A 82 -3.05 -15.90 10.40
N GLU A 83 -2.05 -16.41 11.13
CA GLU A 83 -1.75 -17.84 11.25
C GLU A 83 -2.90 -18.64 11.92
N ALA A 84 -3.65 -18.02 12.83
CA ALA A 84 -4.81 -18.63 13.48
C ALA A 84 -6.10 -18.55 12.65
N THR A 85 -6.11 -17.75 11.57
CA THR A 85 -7.31 -17.51 10.76
C THR A 85 -7.54 -18.66 9.80
N ALA A 86 -8.65 -19.38 9.99
CA ALA A 86 -9.03 -20.48 9.10
C ALA A 86 -9.14 -20.01 7.64
N GLY A 87 -8.55 -20.78 6.73
CA GLY A 87 -8.51 -20.48 5.30
C GLY A 87 -7.28 -19.68 4.85
N LEU A 88 -6.44 -19.20 5.78
CA LEU A 88 -5.13 -18.61 5.47
C LEU A 88 -4.02 -19.63 5.74
N THR A 89 -3.88 -20.64 4.88
CA THR A 89 -3.00 -21.80 5.12
C THR A 89 -1.90 -22.02 4.08
N ASP A 90 -1.95 -21.34 2.93
CA ASP A 90 -1.08 -21.62 1.78
C ASP A 90 -0.34 -20.36 1.32
N PHE A 91 0.53 -19.84 2.19
CA PHE A 91 1.40 -18.72 1.84
C PHE A 91 2.56 -19.22 0.97
N ALA A 92 2.81 -18.57 -0.18
CA ALA A 92 3.96 -18.91 -1.02
C ALA A 92 5.30 -18.63 -0.30
N THR A 93 5.31 -17.63 0.58
CA THR A 93 6.38 -17.37 1.55
C THR A 93 5.76 -17.39 2.96
N PRO A 94 6.31 -18.16 3.90
CA PRO A 94 5.85 -18.11 5.29
C PRO A 94 5.85 -16.69 5.86
N LEU A 95 4.82 -16.33 6.65
CA LEU A 95 4.64 -14.95 7.13
C LEU A 95 5.76 -14.48 8.07
N ASP A 96 6.41 -15.39 8.78
CA ASP A 96 7.56 -15.11 9.63
C ASP A 96 8.83 -14.79 8.83
N GLU A 97 8.97 -15.36 7.64
CA GLU A 97 10.06 -15.11 6.70
C GLU A 97 9.81 -13.90 5.78
N LEU A 98 8.55 -13.46 5.66
CA LEU A 98 8.15 -12.34 4.81
C LEU A 98 8.72 -11.02 5.34
N LYS A 99 9.60 -10.37 4.57
CA LYS A 99 10.23 -9.10 4.95
C LYS A 99 9.27 -7.91 4.77
N TYR A 100 9.53 -6.79 5.45
CA TYR A 100 8.80 -5.53 5.20
C TYR A 100 8.82 -5.12 3.73
N TYR A 101 7.71 -4.57 3.25
CA TYR A 101 7.50 -4.25 1.84
C TYR A 101 7.76 -5.46 0.91
N ARG A 102 7.30 -6.64 1.34
CA ARG A 102 7.15 -7.82 0.50
C ARG A 102 5.71 -8.30 0.56
N GLU A 103 5.28 -8.97 -0.50
CA GLU A 103 4.00 -9.67 -0.52
C GLU A 103 4.18 -11.18 -0.70
N THR A 104 3.18 -11.92 -0.25
CA THR A 104 2.96 -13.30 -0.63
C THR A 104 1.47 -13.55 -0.82
N ALA A 105 1.08 -14.04 -1.99
CA ALA A 105 -0.30 -14.41 -2.29
C ALA A 105 -1.31 -13.30 -1.91
N ALA A 106 -1.04 -12.05 -2.35
CA ALA A 106 -1.88 -10.88 -2.07
C ALA A 106 -1.94 -10.48 -0.58
N ILE A 107 -0.92 -10.84 0.19
CA ILE A 107 -0.70 -10.36 1.57
C ILE A 107 0.60 -9.59 1.61
N GLY A 108 0.51 -8.27 1.77
CA GLY A 108 1.67 -7.39 1.95
C GLY A 108 2.04 -7.27 3.43
N ARG A 109 3.34 -7.38 3.77
CA ARG A 109 3.85 -6.94 5.08
C ARG A 109 4.13 -5.44 5.05
N THR A 110 3.05 -4.69 5.09
CA THR A 110 2.97 -3.24 5.01
C THR A 110 1.96 -2.72 6.03
N GLY A 111 1.99 -1.41 6.28
CA GLY A 111 1.18 -0.83 7.33
C GLY A 111 1.24 0.68 7.37
N TYR A 112 0.28 1.25 8.09
CA TYR A 112 0.13 2.69 8.27
C TYR A 112 -0.11 3.06 9.74
N THR A 113 0.53 2.31 10.64
CA THR A 113 0.39 2.46 12.10
C THR A 113 1.72 2.66 12.84
N GLY A 114 2.85 2.36 12.19
CA GLY A 114 4.19 2.36 12.81
C GLY A 114 4.56 1.02 13.45
N GLU A 115 3.58 0.13 13.62
CA GLU A 115 3.77 -1.22 14.12
C GLU A 115 3.99 -2.23 12.99
N ASP A 116 4.39 -3.45 13.36
CA ASP A 116 4.33 -4.59 12.44
C ASP A 116 2.89 -4.87 12.02
N GLY A 117 2.70 -5.48 10.86
CA GLY A 117 1.37 -5.69 10.33
C GLY A 117 1.34 -6.18 8.89
N PHE A 118 0.13 -6.55 8.48
CA PHE A 118 -0.16 -7.07 7.17
C PHE A 118 -1.37 -6.37 6.55
N GLU A 119 -1.37 -6.27 5.23
CA GLU A 119 -2.49 -5.80 4.41
C GLU A 119 -2.90 -6.96 3.49
N LEU A 120 -4.17 -7.37 3.59
CA LEU A 120 -4.73 -8.47 2.81
C LEU A 120 -5.60 -7.87 1.70
N TYR A 121 -5.24 -8.16 0.45
CA TYR A 121 -5.99 -7.77 -0.72
C TYR A 121 -6.89 -8.94 -1.14
N ILE A 122 -8.19 -8.72 -1.21
CA ILE A 122 -9.17 -9.79 -1.49
C ILE A 122 -10.29 -9.27 -2.37
N HIS A 123 -10.82 -10.11 -3.26
CA HIS A 123 -11.99 -9.75 -4.04
C HIS A 123 -13.17 -9.38 -3.12
N VAL A 124 -13.89 -8.31 -3.46
CA VAL A 124 -14.92 -7.69 -2.61
C VAL A 124 -15.99 -8.69 -2.13
N GLY A 125 -16.34 -9.66 -2.98
CA GLY A 125 -17.32 -10.71 -2.65
C GLY A 125 -16.91 -11.64 -1.49
N ALA A 126 -15.61 -11.73 -1.17
CA ALA A 126 -15.10 -12.54 -0.07
C ALA A 126 -14.67 -11.72 1.16
N ALA A 127 -14.67 -10.38 1.06
CA ALA A 127 -14.17 -9.49 2.09
C ALA A 127 -14.90 -9.64 3.44
N ALA A 128 -16.24 -9.74 3.41
CA ALA A 128 -17.04 -9.89 4.63
C ALA A 128 -16.76 -11.23 5.36
N ALA A 129 -16.55 -12.30 4.60
CA ALA A 129 -16.21 -13.61 5.17
C ALA A 129 -14.80 -13.59 5.80
N LEU A 130 -13.82 -12.98 5.11
CA LEU A 130 -12.48 -12.82 5.66
C LEU A 130 -12.48 -11.95 6.93
N TRP A 131 -13.21 -10.83 6.94
CA TRP A 131 -13.36 -9.98 8.11
C TRP A 131 -13.91 -10.76 9.32
N ALA A 132 -14.95 -11.57 9.11
CA ALA A 132 -15.52 -12.39 10.18
C ALA A 132 -14.52 -13.44 10.69
N ALA A 133 -13.79 -14.11 9.78
CA ALA A 133 -12.78 -15.10 10.15
C ALA A 133 -11.63 -14.48 10.96
N LEU A 134 -11.11 -13.33 10.53
CA LEU A 134 -10.09 -12.56 11.25
C LEU A 134 -10.57 -12.13 12.63
N THR A 135 -11.83 -11.70 12.73
CA THR A 135 -12.43 -11.28 14.01
C THR A 135 -12.48 -12.45 15.00
N VAL A 136 -12.96 -13.61 14.56
CA VAL A 136 -13.05 -14.83 15.40
C VAL A 136 -11.67 -15.32 15.83
N ALA A 137 -10.71 -15.37 14.91
CA ALA A 137 -9.35 -15.81 15.22
C ALA A 137 -8.60 -14.82 16.13
N GLY A 138 -8.86 -13.52 15.95
CA GLY A 138 -8.16 -12.46 16.64
C GLY A 138 -8.72 -12.10 18.02
N GLU A 139 -10.01 -12.32 18.29
CA GLU A 139 -10.63 -12.04 19.59
C GLU A 139 -9.84 -12.62 20.79
N PRO A 140 -9.47 -13.92 20.83
CA PRO A 140 -8.67 -14.47 21.93
C PRO A 140 -7.25 -13.90 22.02
N LEU A 141 -6.77 -13.24 20.96
CA LEU A 141 -5.46 -12.59 20.87
C LEU A 141 -5.54 -11.07 21.11
N GLY A 142 -6.72 -10.54 21.46
CA GLY A 142 -6.94 -9.13 21.76
C GLY A 142 -7.14 -8.24 20.54
N LEU A 143 -7.52 -8.80 19.38
CA LEU A 143 -7.89 -8.01 18.21
C LEU A 143 -9.08 -7.12 18.52
N VAL A 144 -8.99 -5.86 18.12
CA VAL A 144 -10.08 -4.90 18.20
C VAL A 144 -10.28 -4.23 16.83
N PRO A 145 -11.53 -4.07 16.34
CA PRO A 145 -11.79 -3.25 15.18
C PRO A 145 -11.39 -1.79 15.42
N ALA A 146 -10.61 -1.22 14.51
CA ALA A 146 -10.14 0.16 14.59
C ALA A 146 -10.70 0.99 13.43
N GLY A 147 -11.27 2.15 13.74
CA GLY A 147 -11.79 3.09 12.75
C GLY A 147 -10.75 4.11 12.27
N LEU A 148 -11.18 5.00 11.37
CA LEU A 148 -10.30 6.01 10.76
C LEU A 148 -9.66 6.99 11.76
N ALA A 149 -10.35 7.34 12.85
CA ALA A 149 -9.78 8.22 13.88
C ALA A 149 -8.60 7.57 14.63
N CYS A 150 -8.68 6.26 14.91
CA CYS A 150 -7.55 5.51 15.46
C CYS A 150 -6.40 5.46 14.46
N ARG A 151 -6.69 5.19 13.17
CA ARG A 151 -5.69 5.19 12.10
C ARG A 151 -4.97 6.54 11.99
N ASP A 152 -5.70 7.65 12.05
CA ASP A 152 -5.11 9.00 11.98
C ASP A 152 -4.20 9.32 13.17
N THR A 153 -4.54 8.82 14.36
CA THR A 153 -3.66 8.97 15.53
C THR A 153 -2.37 8.16 15.36
N LEU A 154 -2.48 6.87 15.02
CA LEU A 154 -1.34 5.96 14.92
C LEU A 154 -0.35 6.38 13.83
N ARG A 155 -0.84 6.74 12.63
CA ARG A 155 0.02 7.22 11.55
C ARG A 155 0.78 8.49 11.93
N LEU A 156 0.13 9.38 12.70
CA LEU A 156 0.71 10.65 13.11
C LEU A 156 1.83 10.41 14.12
N GLU A 157 1.60 9.52 15.10
CA GLU A 157 2.63 9.08 16.05
C GLU A 157 3.84 8.44 15.34
N ALA A 158 3.58 7.67 14.28
CA ALA A 158 4.60 7.07 13.44
C ALA A 158 5.28 8.05 12.46
N GLY A 159 4.85 9.31 12.39
CA GLY A 159 5.41 10.33 11.50
C GLY A 159 5.10 10.10 10.02
N MET A 160 4.01 9.41 9.70
CA MET A 160 3.59 9.14 8.32
C MET A 160 2.67 10.24 7.77
N PRO A 161 2.93 10.75 6.56
CA PRO A 161 2.21 11.89 6.00
C PRO A 161 0.86 11.48 5.42
N LEU A 162 -0.19 12.29 5.64
CA LEU A 162 -1.50 12.07 5.05
C LEU A 162 -1.73 13.05 3.89
N TYR A 163 -2.13 12.53 2.72
CA TYR A 163 -2.53 13.39 1.61
C TYR A 163 -3.73 14.27 1.97
N GLY A 164 -3.67 15.55 1.58
CA GLY A 164 -4.60 16.60 1.98
C GLY A 164 -4.18 17.35 3.24
N HIS A 165 -3.23 16.81 4.01
CA HIS A 165 -2.65 17.46 5.19
C HIS A 165 -1.19 17.84 4.93
N GLU A 166 -0.30 16.84 4.89
CA GLU A 166 1.14 17.03 4.67
C GLU A 166 1.51 17.01 3.18
N LEU A 167 0.70 16.36 2.35
CA LEU A 167 0.95 16.21 0.91
C LEU A 167 -0.18 16.85 0.11
N ASN A 168 0.17 17.61 -0.92
CA ASN A 168 -0.76 18.20 -1.87
C ASN A 168 0.02 18.70 -3.10
N LEU A 169 -0.71 19.21 -4.10
CA LEU A 169 -0.15 19.73 -5.34
C LEU A 169 0.75 20.96 -5.16
N GLY A 170 0.61 21.71 -4.08
CA GLY A 170 1.44 22.87 -3.74
C GLY A 170 2.64 22.57 -2.84
N THR A 171 2.81 21.30 -2.43
CA THR A 171 3.93 20.86 -1.59
C THR A 171 4.85 19.96 -2.39
N PHE A 172 6.15 20.28 -2.37
CA PHE A 172 7.18 19.47 -3.01
C PHE A 172 7.71 18.39 -2.06
N PRO A 173 8.18 17.25 -2.58
CA PRO A 173 8.67 16.13 -1.75
C PRO A 173 9.70 16.53 -0.70
N VAL A 174 10.61 17.45 -1.01
CA VAL A 174 11.64 17.92 -0.07
C VAL A 174 11.06 18.70 1.10
N GLN A 175 9.96 19.44 0.88
CA GLN A 175 9.28 20.22 1.91
C GLN A 175 8.51 19.33 2.88
N ALA A 176 8.02 18.18 2.40
CA ALA A 176 7.34 17.16 3.22
C ALA A 176 8.31 16.17 3.90
N GLY A 177 9.63 16.40 3.84
CA GLY A 177 10.63 15.47 4.39
C GLY A 177 10.83 14.18 3.57
N LEU A 178 10.20 14.08 2.40
CA LEU A 178 10.22 12.92 1.50
C LEU A 178 11.26 13.04 0.38
N GLY A 179 12.20 13.99 0.48
CA GLY A 179 13.24 14.18 -0.54
C GLY A 179 14.08 12.92 -0.81
N ARG A 180 14.24 12.04 0.18
CA ARG A 180 14.95 10.75 0.04
C ARG A 180 14.18 9.72 -0.80
N VAL A 181 12.87 9.88 -0.94
CA VAL A 181 12.02 9.01 -1.78
C VAL A 181 12.26 9.29 -3.27
N VAL A 182 12.57 10.55 -3.60
CA VAL A 182 12.82 11.00 -4.98
C VAL A 182 14.24 10.63 -5.40
N ALA A 183 14.35 9.85 -6.49
CA ALA A 183 15.62 9.32 -6.97
C ALA A 183 16.33 10.28 -7.95
N LEU A 184 16.62 11.51 -7.54
CA LEU A 184 17.26 12.54 -8.39
C LEU A 184 18.65 12.13 -8.92
N SER A 185 19.36 11.22 -8.25
CA SER A 185 20.66 10.74 -8.73
C SER A 185 20.58 9.60 -9.75
N LYS A 186 19.39 9.04 -10.00
CA LYS A 186 19.22 7.94 -10.95
C LYS A 186 19.21 8.47 -12.38
N GLU A 187 19.89 7.76 -13.28
CA GLU A 187 19.80 7.97 -14.71
C GLU A 187 18.36 7.75 -15.20
N GLY A 188 17.97 8.55 -16.20
CA GLY A 188 16.62 8.61 -16.72
C GLY A 188 15.83 9.80 -16.19
N ASP A 189 14.65 9.98 -16.77
CA ASP A 189 13.74 11.07 -16.42
C ASP A 189 12.47 10.53 -15.76
N PHE A 190 11.79 11.37 -15.00
CA PHE A 190 10.46 11.09 -14.46
C PHE A 190 9.67 12.40 -14.39
N VAL A 191 8.34 12.30 -14.49
CA VAL A 191 7.47 13.48 -14.47
C VAL A 191 7.67 14.26 -13.17
N GLY A 192 7.96 15.57 -13.28
CA GLY A 192 8.17 16.46 -12.14
C GLY A 192 9.55 16.38 -11.49
N ARG A 193 10.57 15.94 -12.23
CA ARG A 193 11.97 15.88 -11.79
C ARG A 193 12.60 17.24 -11.49
#